data_AF-A0A8J2WLP8-F1
#
_entry.id   AF-A0A8J2WLP8-F1
#
_cell.length_a   1.000
_cell.length_b   1.000
_cell.length_c   1.000
_cell.angle_alpha   90.00
_cell.angle_beta   90.00
_cell.angle_gamma   90.00
#
_symmetry.space_group_name_H-M   'P 1'
#
loop_
_entity.id
_entity.type
_entity.pdbx_description
1 polymer ?
#
loop_
_entity_poly.entity_id
_entity_poly.type
_entity_poly.pdbx_seq_one_letter_code
_entity_poly.pdbx_strand_id
1 'polypeptide(L)'
;MASSAECPCNCTDLLFEAVRMNSVSKLQFAKRTYSEIQLMTSMAQCNEEGETPLLIAIKKRNWSLIHEFLAIFKKFYVEPQSMPPMCYFSIDQLSNQIPITELIDFLINDICDENWLIFLAKVFIKSTSFTREDRIIALELIGASFMMSIGSLRSTGLCDIGLQCWRDAMILRSANPYALPKIPATSVSSEASSVVFGNANEVMEIEELNLLQEELRRDYMPWGRKFYKRMQLQALLVVRRISIQETLGHPNWLYLESLLRFGSDVLPHRIWSASLQPQNVVLNVENRIVINTCHLIMEELRNGFDPKMIFPKTLRVFIETLHLMSCYFVTVKMMEDELDETRREELSYANFLVSTEFINAVANLFPEQENISSVKFESHCFASVIYNFLFVLDSISPQLTYQEKKVLEEYYSSYIRNFFPTRTTTVLHEAVQEIKKSDYLYMLRVSGCGVGFKIQGKLNTIHSLIKLFLKLGADPNAIDEMGRTPLHILAGMKQVHLNNYLPIYQTLVNAGSYLDLSDDNDETVRTVLKKMLMRYTQNGEMIDPYFESLIDSVLPLTCLCTRVIRRHRIPYQDRLPLILQKLVSS
;
A
#
# COMPACT_ATOMS: atom_id res chain seq x y z
N MET A 1 19.78 44.03 -5.54
CA MET A 1 20.54 44.01 -4.28
C MET A 1 20.48 42.59 -3.75
N ALA A 2 21.61 41.89 -3.82
CA ALA A 2 21.76 40.52 -3.33
C ALA A 2 21.75 40.54 -1.79
N SER A 3 20.80 39.84 -1.18
CA SER A 3 20.87 39.55 0.26
C SER A 3 21.94 38.50 0.50
N SER A 4 22.95 38.91 1.24
CA SER A 4 23.98 38.14 1.94
C SER A 4 23.78 36.62 1.96
N ALA A 5 24.71 35.92 1.33
CA ALA A 5 24.99 34.52 1.56
C ALA A 5 25.29 34.30 3.04
N GLU A 6 24.39 33.61 3.75
CA GLU A 6 24.70 32.97 5.02
C GLU A 6 25.83 31.95 4.77
N CYS A 7 26.86 31.96 5.62
CA CYS A 7 27.90 30.93 5.65
C CYS A 7 27.25 29.53 5.57
N PRO A 8 27.84 28.55 4.85
CA PRO A 8 27.33 27.19 4.91
C PRO A 8 27.47 26.71 6.36
N CYS A 9 26.34 26.67 7.08
CA CYS A 9 26.20 26.07 8.39
C CYS A 9 26.85 24.69 8.36
N ASN A 10 27.76 24.41 9.29
CA ASN A 10 28.47 23.13 9.36
C ASN A 10 27.46 21.98 9.23
N CYS A 11 27.82 20.91 8.51
CA CYS A 11 26.92 19.79 8.22
C CYS A 11 26.21 19.29 9.49
N THR A 12 26.95 19.15 10.59
CA THR A 12 26.40 18.81 11.92
C THR A 12 25.30 19.76 12.38
N ASP A 13 25.54 21.07 12.35
CA ASP A 13 24.57 22.08 12.79
C ASP A 13 23.29 22.01 11.94
N LEU A 14 23.45 21.83 10.63
CA LEU A 14 22.32 21.70 9.72
C LEU A 14 21.50 20.42 9.99
N LEU A 15 22.15 19.30 10.32
CA LEU A 15 21.45 18.06 10.70
C LEU A 15 20.69 18.22 12.02
N PHE A 16 21.32 18.79 13.06
CA PHE A 16 20.64 19.05 14.33
C PHE A 16 19.52 20.08 14.16
N GLU A 17 19.70 21.10 13.33
CA GLU A 17 18.66 22.08 13.04
C GLU A 17 17.48 21.45 12.29
N ALA A 18 17.75 20.56 11.31
CA ALA A 18 16.71 19.82 10.61
C ALA A 18 15.84 19.02 11.59
N VAL A 19 16.45 18.35 12.56
CA VAL A 19 15.71 17.57 13.57
C VAL A 19 15.06 18.46 14.63
N ARG A 20 15.69 19.57 15.00
CA ARG A 20 15.10 20.55 15.91
C ARG A 20 13.83 21.15 15.32
N MET A 21 13.87 21.52 14.04
CA MET A 21 12.76 22.15 13.29
C MET A 21 11.81 21.16 12.62
N ASN A 22 12.00 19.86 12.78
CA ASN A 22 11.17 18.83 12.16
C ASN A 22 11.15 18.91 10.60
N SER A 23 12.25 19.38 10.00
CA SER A 23 12.29 19.81 8.60
C SER A 23 13.00 18.79 7.69
N VAL A 24 12.21 18.00 6.97
CA VAL A 24 12.70 17.05 5.95
C VAL A 24 13.43 17.78 4.81
N SER A 25 12.94 18.96 4.42
CA SER A 25 13.55 19.75 3.35
C SER A 25 14.98 20.20 3.69
N LYS A 26 15.27 20.54 4.96
CA LYS A 26 16.63 20.85 5.42
C LYS A 26 17.55 19.63 5.35
N LEU A 27 17.07 18.45 5.73
CA LEU A 27 17.84 17.21 5.61
C LEU A 27 18.11 16.85 4.14
N GLN A 28 17.11 17.01 3.27
CA GLN A 28 17.29 16.82 1.82
C GLN A 28 18.25 17.85 1.21
N PHE A 29 18.23 19.09 1.70
CA PHE A 29 19.23 20.09 1.34
C PHE A 29 20.63 19.66 1.78
N ALA A 30 20.81 19.18 3.02
CA ALA A 30 22.09 18.66 3.51
C ALA A 30 22.61 17.52 2.61
N LYS A 31 21.73 16.59 2.21
CA LYS A 31 22.04 15.47 1.30
C LYS A 31 22.49 15.89 -0.10
N ARG A 32 22.05 17.06 -0.58
CA ARG A 32 22.45 17.61 -1.89
C ARG A 32 23.73 18.43 -1.81
N THR A 33 24.02 18.99 -0.64
CA THR A 33 25.11 19.95 -0.43
C THR A 33 26.40 19.30 0.05
N TYR A 34 26.31 18.31 0.94
CA TYR A 34 27.47 17.68 1.59
C TYR A 34 27.85 16.34 0.98
N SER A 35 29.13 15.98 1.05
CA SER A 35 29.58 14.65 0.66
C SER A 35 29.05 13.60 1.63
N GLU A 36 28.92 12.36 1.16
CA GLU A 36 28.36 11.28 1.95
C GLU A 36 29.19 11.05 3.23
N ILE A 37 30.52 11.11 3.14
CA ILE A 37 31.43 10.93 4.29
C ILE A 37 31.16 12.02 5.34
N GLN A 38 31.00 13.28 4.91
CA GLN A 38 30.69 14.38 5.81
C GLN A 38 29.33 14.19 6.49
N LEU A 39 28.31 13.72 5.77
CA LEU A 39 27.00 13.41 6.35
C LEU A 39 27.14 12.32 7.43
N MET A 40 27.86 11.24 7.15
CA MET A 40 28.06 10.14 8.10
C MET A 40 28.82 10.56 9.35
N THR A 41 29.92 11.29 9.20
CA THR A 41 30.67 11.80 10.35
C THR A 41 29.81 12.73 11.20
N SER A 42 29.00 13.58 10.57
CA SER A 42 28.12 14.53 11.26
C SER A 42 26.93 13.84 11.95
N MET A 43 26.39 12.77 11.36
CA MET A 43 25.31 11.97 11.96
C MET A 43 25.73 11.22 13.23
N ALA A 44 27.00 10.88 13.34
CA ALA A 44 27.55 10.21 14.52
C ALA A 44 28.01 11.18 15.62
N GLN A 45 27.98 12.49 15.38
CA GLN A 45 28.28 13.48 16.41
C GLN A 45 27.10 13.62 17.37
N CYS A 46 27.42 13.80 18.64
CA CYS A 46 26.45 14.03 19.70
C CYS A 46 26.32 15.53 20.00
N ASN A 47 25.12 15.95 20.40
CA ASN A 47 24.92 17.25 21.05
C ASN A 47 25.47 17.24 22.49
N GLU A 48 25.29 18.35 23.22
CA GLU A 48 25.71 18.48 24.62
C GLU A 48 25.03 17.47 25.56
N GLU A 49 23.87 16.92 25.17
CA GLU A 49 23.11 15.91 25.91
C GLU A 49 23.52 14.46 25.54
N GLY A 50 24.52 14.29 24.67
CA GLY A 50 24.97 12.97 24.22
C GLY A 50 24.11 12.36 23.11
N GLU A 51 23.19 13.12 22.51
CA GLU A 51 22.24 12.63 21.52
C GLU A 51 22.71 12.87 20.08
N THR A 52 22.55 11.87 19.22
CA THR A 52 22.75 12.02 17.77
C THR A 52 21.51 12.61 17.08
N PRO A 53 21.64 13.22 15.88
CA PRO A 53 20.47 13.71 15.14
C PRO A 53 19.42 12.61 14.88
N LEU A 54 19.87 11.38 14.60
CA LEU A 54 18.96 10.23 14.40
C LEU A 54 18.18 9.92 15.67
N LEU A 55 18.84 9.92 16.82
CA LEU A 55 18.21 9.65 18.11
C LEU A 55 17.15 10.70 18.47
N ILE A 56 17.43 11.97 18.21
CA ILE A 56 16.43 13.04 18.43
C ILE A 56 15.23 12.84 17.48
N ALA A 57 15.46 12.43 16.23
CA ALA A 57 14.39 12.16 15.28
C ALA A 57 13.52 10.98 15.74
N ILE A 58 14.15 9.93 16.29
CA ILE A 58 13.50 8.77 16.91
C ILE A 58 12.67 9.19 18.13
N LYS A 59 13.26 9.94 19.09
CA LYS A 59 12.54 10.43 20.28
C LYS A 59 11.34 11.32 19.93
N LYS A 60 11.48 12.13 18.88
CA LYS A 60 10.40 12.97 18.34
C LYS A 60 9.40 12.20 17.47
N ARG A 61 9.64 10.92 17.20
CA ARG A 61 8.83 10.08 16.30
C ARG A 61 8.61 10.72 14.93
N ASN A 62 9.62 11.43 14.39
CA ASN A 62 9.53 11.97 13.02
C ASN A 62 10.01 10.93 12.00
N TRP A 63 9.06 10.15 11.50
CA TRP A 63 9.25 9.09 10.50
C TRP A 63 9.92 9.55 9.22
N SER A 64 9.55 10.73 8.73
CA SER A 64 10.10 11.24 7.48
C SER A 64 11.58 11.58 7.62
N LEU A 65 11.98 12.14 8.77
CA LEU A 65 13.40 12.37 9.07
C LEU A 65 14.16 11.07 9.29
N ILE A 66 13.60 10.13 10.06
CA ILE A 66 14.23 8.82 10.32
C ILE A 66 14.47 8.08 9.00
N HIS A 67 13.47 8.04 8.11
CA HIS A 67 13.58 7.43 6.79
C HIS A 67 14.70 8.07 5.96
N GLU A 68 14.79 9.40 5.96
CA GLU A 68 15.84 10.12 5.23
C GLU A 68 17.23 9.88 5.81
N PHE A 69 17.37 9.77 7.14
CA PHE A 69 18.62 9.37 7.80
C PHE A 69 19.02 7.93 7.47
N LEU A 70 18.08 6.99 7.54
CA LEU A 70 18.32 5.58 7.18
C LEU A 70 18.68 5.44 5.70
N ALA A 71 18.10 6.26 4.82
CA ALA A 71 18.48 6.30 3.40
C ALA A 71 19.94 6.72 3.18
N ILE A 72 20.51 7.54 4.07
CA ILE A 72 21.94 7.89 4.03
C ILE A 72 22.77 6.64 4.34
N PHE A 73 22.44 5.91 5.41
CA PHE A 73 23.13 4.64 5.76
C PHE A 73 23.06 3.62 4.63
N LYS A 74 21.88 3.46 4.00
CA LYS A 74 21.68 2.51 2.90
C LYS A 74 22.51 2.83 1.66
N LYS A 75 22.78 4.10 1.37
CA LYS A 75 23.52 4.50 0.15
C LYS A 75 25.00 4.09 0.18
N PHE A 76 25.57 3.93 1.38
CA PHE A 76 26.93 3.40 1.58
C PHE A 76 27.04 1.88 1.39
N TYR A 77 25.92 1.21 1.22
CA TYR A 77 25.86 -0.21 0.99
C TYR A 77 26.23 -0.52 -0.47
N VAL A 78 27.52 -0.61 -0.76
CA VAL A 78 28.02 -1.18 -2.03
C VAL A 78 28.58 -2.58 -1.80
N GLU A 79 29.18 -2.86 -0.62
CA GLU A 79 29.63 -4.19 -0.22
C GLU A 79 29.56 -4.39 1.31
N PRO A 80 28.99 -5.50 1.83
CA PRO A 80 28.86 -5.75 3.28
C PRO A 80 30.17 -5.91 4.06
N GLN A 81 31.34 -5.86 3.38
CA GLN A 81 32.66 -5.95 4.02
C GLN A 81 33.36 -4.58 4.18
N SER A 82 32.81 -3.49 3.62
CA SER A 82 33.46 -2.17 3.58
C SER A 82 32.73 -1.07 4.37
N MET A 83 31.77 -1.43 5.23
CA MET A 83 31.00 -0.43 6.00
C MET A 83 31.87 0.34 7.01
N PRO A 84 31.71 1.67 7.12
CA PRO A 84 32.43 2.47 8.11
C PRO A 84 32.07 2.08 9.55
N PRO A 85 33.05 1.98 10.48
CA PRO A 85 32.82 1.74 11.92
C PRO A 85 31.78 2.67 12.56
N MET A 86 31.57 3.86 11.99
CA MET A 86 30.60 4.86 12.45
C MET A 86 29.14 4.39 12.37
N CYS A 87 28.80 3.44 11.48
CA CYS A 87 27.45 2.86 11.41
C CYS A 87 27.15 1.99 12.64
N TYR A 88 28.13 1.19 13.06
CA TYR A 88 28.06 0.39 14.28
C TYR A 88 27.90 1.29 15.51
N PHE A 89 28.70 2.35 15.60
CA PHE A 89 28.60 3.34 16.67
C PHE A 89 27.21 3.97 16.75
N SER A 90 26.63 4.37 15.61
CA SER A 90 25.33 5.02 15.59
C SER A 90 24.20 4.09 16.06
N ILE A 91 24.21 2.81 15.69
CA ILE A 91 23.21 1.82 16.12
C ILE A 91 23.40 1.45 17.60
N ASP A 92 24.66 1.28 18.04
CA ASP A 92 24.99 1.01 19.45
C ASP A 92 24.52 2.13 20.38
N GLN A 93 24.59 3.40 19.95
CA GLN A 93 24.08 4.52 20.77
C GLN A 93 22.55 4.50 20.93
N LEU A 94 21.81 3.83 20.03
CA LEU A 94 20.36 3.72 20.11
C LEU A 94 19.91 2.62 21.09
N SER A 95 20.78 1.66 21.43
CA SER A 95 20.45 0.48 22.25
C SER A 95 19.89 0.81 23.63
N ASN A 96 20.34 1.92 24.22
CA ASN A 96 20.00 2.30 25.59
C ASN A 96 18.85 3.32 25.68
N GLN A 97 18.30 3.75 24.55
CA GLN A 97 17.38 4.90 24.52
C GLN A 97 15.98 4.56 24.01
N ILE A 98 15.80 3.45 23.30
CA ILE A 98 14.51 2.96 22.86
C ILE A 98 14.40 1.44 23.03
N PRO A 99 13.19 0.89 23.24
CA PRO A 99 12.95 -0.55 23.24
C PRO A 99 13.49 -1.20 21.97
N ILE A 100 14.08 -2.40 22.10
CA ILE A 100 14.73 -3.09 20.99
C ILE A 100 13.78 -3.36 19.82
N THR A 101 12.50 -3.62 20.07
CA THR A 101 11.52 -3.86 19.02
C THR A 101 11.11 -2.61 18.28
N GLU A 102 11.01 -1.48 18.96
CA GLU A 102 10.84 -0.17 18.32
C GLU A 102 12.07 0.12 17.45
N LEU A 103 13.28 -0.16 17.96
CA LEU A 103 14.52 -0.02 17.18
C LEU A 103 14.54 -0.92 15.94
N ILE A 104 14.15 -2.19 16.08
CA ILE A 104 14.12 -3.14 14.97
C ILE A 104 13.05 -2.75 13.95
N ASP A 105 11.88 -2.26 14.37
CA ASP A 105 10.84 -1.69 13.49
C ASP A 105 11.41 -0.53 12.65
N PHE A 106 12.13 0.41 13.29
CA PHE A 106 12.80 1.49 12.56
C PHE A 106 13.86 0.99 11.58
N LEU A 107 14.70 0.06 12.00
CA LEU A 107 15.82 -0.43 11.20
C LEU A 107 15.35 -1.30 10.03
N ILE A 108 14.28 -2.08 10.20
CA ILE A 108 13.66 -2.91 9.17
C ILE A 108 12.66 -2.04 8.39
N ASN A 109 13.20 -1.08 7.64
CA ASN A 109 12.37 -0.10 6.93
C ASN A 109 11.67 -0.70 5.70
N ASP A 110 12.28 -1.71 5.08
CA ASP A 110 11.78 -2.46 3.93
C ASP A 110 12.29 -3.90 4.08
N ILE A 111 11.40 -4.84 4.37
CA ILE A 111 11.75 -6.25 4.62
C ILE A 111 12.50 -6.84 3.41
N CYS A 112 12.40 -6.23 2.22
CA CYS A 112 13.01 -6.70 0.98
C CYS A 112 14.52 -6.41 0.81
N ASP A 113 15.17 -5.64 1.70
CA ASP A 113 16.60 -5.32 1.59
C ASP A 113 17.45 -6.37 2.31
N GLU A 114 17.62 -7.53 1.65
CA GLU A 114 18.36 -8.71 2.14
C GLU A 114 19.74 -8.35 2.68
N ASN A 115 20.40 -7.47 1.95
CA ASN A 115 21.74 -6.99 2.16
C ASN A 115 21.87 -6.17 3.46
N TRP A 116 20.89 -5.31 3.71
CA TRP A 116 20.75 -4.58 4.96
C TRP A 116 20.43 -5.50 6.15
N LEU A 117 19.55 -6.50 5.96
CA LEU A 117 19.25 -7.48 7.01
C LEU A 117 20.49 -8.30 7.41
N ILE A 118 21.33 -8.69 6.45
CA ILE A 118 22.60 -9.39 6.71
C ILE A 118 23.52 -8.51 7.56
N PHE A 119 23.57 -7.21 7.27
CA PHE A 119 24.35 -6.26 8.05
C PHE A 119 23.83 -6.14 9.48
N LEU A 120 22.52 -5.95 9.66
CA LEU A 120 21.90 -5.87 10.98
C LEU A 120 22.17 -7.12 11.81
N ALA A 121 22.00 -8.32 11.23
CA ALA A 121 22.34 -9.57 11.91
C ALA A 121 23.78 -9.56 12.45
N LYS A 122 24.75 -9.15 11.63
CA LYS A 122 26.16 -9.04 12.05
C LYS A 122 26.38 -8.01 13.16
N VAL A 123 25.66 -6.88 13.15
CA VAL A 123 25.72 -5.86 14.21
C VAL A 123 25.29 -6.47 15.54
N PHE A 124 24.12 -7.09 15.61
CA PHE A 124 23.60 -7.68 16.85
C PHE A 124 24.37 -8.92 17.32
N ILE A 125 24.98 -9.67 16.41
CA ILE A 125 25.89 -10.77 16.78
C ILE A 125 27.16 -10.23 17.45
N LYS A 126 27.74 -9.14 16.94
CA LYS A 126 29.05 -8.63 17.40
C LYS A 126 28.97 -7.57 18.49
N SER A 127 27.85 -6.88 18.64
CA SER A 127 27.75 -5.76 19.56
C SER A 127 27.84 -6.19 21.02
N THR A 128 28.62 -5.43 21.79
CA THR A 128 28.73 -5.52 23.25
C THR A 128 27.82 -4.51 23.95
N SER A 129 27.15 -3.65 23.20
CA SER A 129 26.39 -2.50 23.71
C SER A 129 24.93 -2.82 23.99
N PHE A 130 24.43 -3.96 23.50
CA PHE A 130 23.07 -4.45 23.74
C PHE A 130 23.05 -5.50 24.84
N THR A 131 21.96 -5.56 25.59
CA THR A 131 21.77 -6.64 26.57
C THR A 131 21.66 -8.00 25.86
N ARG A 132 21.86 -9.07 26.62
CA ARG A 132 21.67 -10.43 26.11
C ARG A 132 20.25 -10.65 25.58
N GLU A 133 19.25 -10.11 26.26
CA GLU A 133 17.83 -10.21 25.89
C GLU A 133 17.54 -9.44 24.61
N ASP A 134 18.04 -8.21 24.48
CA ASP A 134 17.86 -7.41 23.26
C ASP A 134 18.49 -8.08 22.04
N ARG A 135 19.68 -8.67 22.19
CA ARG A 135 20.34 -9.40 21.10
C ARG A 135 19.53 -10.61 20.67
N ILE A 136 18.93 -11.33 21.62
CA ILE A 136 18.04 -12.47 21.32
C ILE A 136 16.82 -11.99 20.54
N ILE A 137 16.13 -10.96 21.01
CA ILE A 137 14.93 -10.41 20.36
C ILE A 137 15.27 -9.91 18.95
N ALA A 138 16.36 -9.14 18.80
CA ALA A 138 16.82 -8.63 17.52
C ALA A 138 17.10 -9.76 16.51
N LEU A 139 17.83 -10.80 16.92
CA LEU A 139 18.16 -11.93 16.05
C LEU A 139 16.92 -12.76 15.68
N GLU A 140 15.98 -12.93 16.61
CA GLU A 140 14.70 -13.60 16.35
C GLU A 140 13.87 -12.84 15.30
N LEU A 141 13.75 -11.51 15.44
CA LEU A 141 13.01 -10.65 14.50
C LEU A 141 13.69 -10.48 13.14
N ILE A 142 15.02 -10.35 13.11
CA ILE A 142 15.78 -10.29 11.85
C ILE A 142 15.67 -11.64 11.12
N GLY A 143 15.80 -12.75 11.85
CA GLY A 143 15.62 -14.10 11.29
C GLY A 143 14.22 -14.31 10.72
N ALA A 144 13.18 -13.83 11.41
CA ALA A 144 11.80 -13.86 10.91
C ALA A 144 11.63 -13.02 9.64
N SER A 145 12.25 -11.84 9.58
CA SER A 145 12.20 -10.95 8.41
C SER A 145 12.82 -11.59 7.17
N PHE A 146 13.91 -12.37 7.32
CA PHE A 146 14.45 -13.17 6.22
C PHE A 146 13.44 -14.19 5.68
N MET A 147 12.71 -14.88 6.55
CA MET A 147 11.72 -15.87 6.11
C MET A 147 10.52 -15.23 5.41
N MET A 148 10.15 -14.01 5.80
CA MET A 148 9.09 -13.24 5.16
C MET A 148 9.50 -12.65 3.80
N SER A 149 10.80 -12.58 3.49
CA SER A 149 11.34 -11.98 2.25
C SER A 149 11.38 -12.95 1.06
N ILE A 150 11.06 -14.23 1.27
CA ILE A 150 11.31 -15.32 0.32
C ILE A 150 10.44 -15.22 -0.97
N GLY A 151 9.37 -14.41 -0.97
CA GLY A 151 8.44 -14.27 -2.10
C GLY A 151 9.05 -13.74 -3.40
N SER A 152 10.24 -13.15 -3.38
CA SER A 152 10.85 -12.49 -4.56
C SER A 152 11.87 -13.34 -5.32
N LEU A 153 12.66 -14.19 -4.66
CA LEU A 153 13.85 -14.80 -5.28
C LEU A 153 14.11 -16.19 -4.70
N ARG A 154 14.42 -17.14 -5.60
CA ARG A 154 14.80 -18.55 -5.33
C ARG A 154 16.18 -18.64 -4.64
N SER A 155 16.34 -17.95 -3.51
CA SER A 155 17.62 -17.76 -2.84
C SER A 155 17.64 -18.54 -1.52
N THR A 156 17.92 -19.84 -1.61
CA THR A 156 18.10 -20.73 -0.44
C THR A 156 19.15 -20.20 0.55
N GLY A 157 20.14 -19.44 0.06
CA GLY A 157 21.19 -18.84 0.88
C GLY A 157 20.68 -17.82 1.91
N LEU A 158 19.53 -17.18 1.69
CA LEU A 158 18.95 -16.24 2.66
C LEU A 158 18.26 -16.96 3.82
N CYS A 159 17.58 -18.07 3.52
CA CYS A 159 16.99 -18.93 4.55
C CYS A 159 18.07 -19.44 5.50
N ASP A 160 19.25 -19.81 4.98
CA ASP A 160 20.37 -20.23 5.82
C ASP A 160 20.83 -19.12 6.77
N ILE A 161 20.84 -17.85 6.34
CA ILE A 161 21.21 -16.71 7.20
C ILE A 161 20.13 -16.45 8.26
N GLY A 162 18.85 -16.48 7.88
CA GLY A 162 17.74 -16.32 8.82
C GLY A 162 17.71 -17.43 9.88
N LEU A 163 17.91 -18.69 9.45
CA LEU A 163 18.05 -19.85 10.34
C LEU A 163 19.27 -19.71 11.25
N GLN A 164 20.38 -19.15 10.75
CA GLN A 164 21.56 -18.88 11.57
C GLN A 164 21.26 -17.84 12.65
N CYS A 165 20.49 -16.79 12.36
CA CYS A 165 20.06 -15.81 13.37
C CYS A 165 19.25 -16.49 14.48
N TRP A 166 18.31 -17.37 14.13
CA TRP A 166 17.54 -18.15 15.12
C TRP A 166 18.42 -19.10 15.92
N ARG A 167 19.40 -19.75 15.30
CA ARG A 167 20.38 -20.59 15.98
C ARG A 167 21.21 -19.78 16.99
N ASP A 168 21.73 -18.63 16.57
CA ASP A 168 22.52 -17.76 17.43
C ASP A 168 21.69 -17.23 18.61
N ALA A 169 20.41 -16.92 18.39
CA ALA A 169 19.48 -16.56 19.46
C ALA A 169 19.25 -17.72 20.45
N MET A 170 19.07 -18.96 19.97
CA MET A 170 18.92 -20.14 20.83
C MET A 170 20.18 -20.45 21.65
N ILE A 171 21.37 -20.30 21.04
CA ILE A 171 22.65 -20.41 21.76
C ILE A 171 22.74 -19.33 22.85
N LEU A 172 22.37 -18.10 22.50
CA LEU A 172 22.31 -17.01 23.47
C LEU A 172 21.28 -17.29 24.56
N ARG A 173 20.17 -18.01 24.33
CA ARG A 173 19.21 -18.39 25.39
C ARG A 173 19.76 -19.47 26.33
N SER A 174 20.53 -20.42 25.82
CA SER A 174 21.10 -21.53 26.60
C SER A 174 22.41 -21.20 27.33
N ALA A 175 23.03 -20.05 27.03
CA ALA A 175 24.24 -19.60 27.71
C ALA A 175 24.05 -19.42 29.24
N ASN A 176 25.06 -19.77 30.04
CA ASN A 176 25.05 -19.63 31.51
C ASN A 176 25.38 -18.17 31.94
N PRO A 177 24.95 -17.66 33.12
CA PRO A 177 24.55 -18.39 34.34
C PRO A 177 23.04 -18.62 34.54
N TYR A 178 22.19 -18.07 33.67
CA TYR A 178 20.73 -18.29 33.72
C TYR A 178 20.21 -18.52 32.31
N ALA A 179 19.59 -19.66 32.06
CA ALA A 179 18.91 -19.93 30.79
C ALA A 179 17.67 -19.03 30.68
N LEU A 180 17.46 -18.43 29.50
CA LEU A 180 16.29 -17.58 29.23
C LEU A 180 15.23 -18.40 28.50
N PRO A 181 14.22 -18.94 29.21
CA PRO A 181 13.23 -19.81 28.59
C PRO A 181 12.43 -19.06 27.54
N LYS A 182 12.07 -19.77 26.49
CA LYS A 182 11.19 -19.27 25.44
C LYS A 182 9.75 -19.52 25.86
N ILE A 183 9.04 -18.47 26.25
CA ILE A 183 7.65 -18.57 26.75
C ILE A 183 6.70 -18.51 25.55
N PRO A 184 5.88 -19.54 25.28
CA PRO A 184 4.93 -19.53 24.16
C PRO A 184 3.89 -18.42 24.30
N ALA A 185 3.37 -17.94 23.17
CA ALA A 185 2.24 -17.01 23.16
C ALA A 185 0.95 -17.72 23.64
N THR A 186 0.49 -17.43 24.86
CA THR A 186 -0.76 -17.96 25.41
C THR A 186 -1.92 -16.98 25.20
N SER A 187 -2.22 -16.59 23.96
CA SER A 187 -3.41 -15.79 23.67
C SER A 187 -4.65 -16.69 23.48
N VAL A 188 -5.83 -16.23 23.89
CA VAL A 188 -7.11 -16.84 23.47
C VAL A 188 -7.20 -16.75 21.95
N SER A 189 -7.15 -17.90 21.26
CA SER A 189 -7.11 -17.95 19.80
C SER A 189 -8.48 -17.54 19.23
N SER A 190 -8.52 -16.45 18.45
CA SER A 190 -9.70 -16.14 17.62
C SER A 190 -9.92 -17.25 16.58
N GLU A 191 -11.12 -17.29 15.99
CA GLU A 191 -11.41 -18.24 14.91
C GLU A 191 -10.43 -18.05 13.74
N ALA A 192 -10.15 -16.78 13.39
CA ALA A 192 -9.18 -16.43 12.36
C ALA A 192 -7.75 -16.91 12.70
N SER A 193 -7.33 -16.77 13.96
CA SER A 193 -6.04 -17.32 14.45
C SER A 193 -5.98 -18.83 14.27
N SER A 194 -7.06 -19.53 14.58
CA SER A 194 -7.14 -20.98 14.49
C SER A 194 -7.05 -21.49 13.04
N VAL A 195 -7.64 -20.75 12.09
CA VAL A 195 -7.55 -21.07 10.65
C VAL A 195 -6.16 -20.80 10.09
N VAL A 196 -5.54 -19.67 10.45
CA VAL A 196 -4.25 -19.23 9.89
C VAL A 196 -3.10 -20.08 10.41
N PHE A 197 -3.04 -20.31 11.71
CA PHE A 197 -1.93 -21.05 12.34
C PHE A 197 -2.18 -22.56 12.41
N GLY A 198 -3.45 -22.99 12.47
CA GLY A 198 -3.80 -24.41 12.61
C GLY A 198 -3.10 -25.04 13.82
N ASN A 199 -2.42 -26.17 13.58
CA ASN A 199 -1.64 -26.88 14.60
C ASN A 199 -0.15 -26.51 14.59
N ALA A 200 0.25 -25.41 13.95
CA ALA A 200 1.64 -25.01 13.87
C ALA A 200 2.14 -24.52 15.22
N ASN A 201 3.28 -25.06 15.68
CA ASN A 201 3.97 -24.62 16.89
C ASN A 201 5.33 -24.02 16.52
N GLU A 202 5.77 -23.03 17.29
CA GLU A 202 7.08 -22.40 17.12
C GLU A 202 8.17 -23.42 17.41
N VAL A 203 9.26 -23.42 16.62
CA VAL A 203 10.45 -24.22 16.93
C VAL A 203 11.06 -23.73 18.25
N MET A 204 11.23 -24.65 19.20
CA MET A 204 11.67 -24.31 20.55
C MET A 204 13.13 -24.69 20.81
N GLU A 205 13.60 -25.75 20.16
CA GLU A 205 14.90 -26.36 20.41
C GLU A 205 15.82 -26.34 19.18
N ILE A 206 17.13 -26.44 19.41
CA ILE A 206 18.14 -26.39 18.35
C ILE A 206 18.07 -27.64 17.46
N GLU A 207 17.69 -28.79 18.01
CA GLU A 207 17.53 -30.05 17.29
C GLU A 207 16.41 -29.95 16.27
N GLU A 208 15.27 -29.37 16.66
CA GLU A 208 14.14 -29.11 15.76
C GLU A 208 14.52 -28.12 14.64
N LEU A 209 15.31 -27.09 14.97
CA LEU A 209 15.85 -26.14 13.99
C LEU A 209 16.79 -26.82 12.98
N ASN A 210 17.62 -27.76 13.44
CA ASN A 210 18.52 -28.53 12.56
C ASN A 210 17.73 -29.42 11.61
N LEU A 211 16.67 -30.08 12.09
CA LEU A 211 15.77 -30.86 11.23
C LEU A 211 15.13 -29.98 10.15
N LEU A 212 14.67 -28.78 10.52
CA LEU A 212 14.10 -27.82 9.59
C LEU A 212 15.13 -27.36 8.52
N GLN A 213 16.39 -27.17 8.90
CA GLN A 213 17.47 -26.84 7.96
C GLN A 213 17.83 -28.01 7.04
N GLU A 214 17.78 -29.25 7.53
CA GLU A 214 18.00 -30.43 6.69
C GLU A 214 16.88 -30.60 5.66
N GLU A 215 15.64 -30.39 6.05
CA GLU A 215 14.49 -30.39 5.13
C GLU A 215 14.65 -29.34 4.02
N LEU A 216 15.04 -28.10 4.38
CA LEU A 216 15.33 -27.03 3.41
C LEU A 216 16.34 -27.47 2.34
N ARG A 217 17.39 -28.21 2.75
CA ARG A 217 18.44 -28.69 1.85
C ARG A 217 17.98 -29.85 0.95
N ARG A 218 16.95 -30.61 1.36
CA ARG A 218 16.43 -31.77 0.61
C ARG A 218 15.41 -31.36 -0.47
N ASP A 219 14.59 -30.34 -0.23
CA ASP A 219 13.49 -29.91 -1.12
C ASP A 219 13.93 -29.03 -2.31
N TYR A 220 14.92 -29.48 -3.09
CA TYR A 220 15.33 -28.85 -4.36
C TYR A 220 14.29 -29.15 -5.49
N MET A 221 13.14 -28.45 -5.48
CA MET A 221 12.09 -28.39 -6.54
C MET A 221 11.00 -29.51 -6.49
N PRO A 222 9.77 -29.37 -7.05
CA PRO A 222 8.83 -28.24 -7.21
C PRO A 222 7.93 -28.02 -5.96
N TRP A 223 8.19 -28.72 -4.84
CA TRP A 223 7.42 -28.66 -3.58
C TRP A 223 7.68 -27.42 -2.72
N GLY A 224 8.56 -26.52 -3.17
CA GLY A 224 9.06 -25.37 -2.40
C GLY A 224 7.96 -24.49 -1.79
N ARG A 225 6.79 -24.33 -2.43
CA ARG A 225 5.70 -23.50 -1.90
C ARG A 225 5.22 -23.95 -0.50
N LYS A 226 5.10 -25.26 -0.26
CA LYS A 226 4.66 -25.79 1.04
C LYS A 226 5.72 -25.57 2.13
N PHE A 227 6.99 -25.79 1.77
CA PHE A 227 8.11 -25.56 2.67
C PHE A 227 8.28 -24.07 3.02
N TYR A 228 8.22 -23.18 2.03
CA TYR A 228 8.28 -21.73 2.25
C TYR A 228 7.14 -21.22 3.11
N LYS A 229 5.92 -21.70 2.88
CA LYS A 229 4.78 -21.40 3.74
C LYS A 229 5.02 -21.86 5.19
N ARG A 230 5.64 -23.02 5.40
CA ARG A 230 6.05 -23.48 6.74
C ARG A 230 7.07 -22.53 7.37
N MET A 231 8.06 -22.05 6.62
CA MET A 231 9.04 -21.08 7.11
C MET A 231 8.40 -19.74 7.49
N GLN A 232 7.49 -19.24 6.67
CA GLN A 232 6.74 -18.02 6.95
C GLN A 232 5.84 -18.19 8.18
N LEU A 233 5.19 -19.36 8.35
CA LEU A 233 4.43 -19.67 9.56
C LEU A 233 5.32 -19.68 10.81
N GLN A 234 6.53 -20.23 10.73
CA GLN A 234 7.49 -20.17 11.85
C GLN A 234 7.87 -18.73 12.19
N ALA A 235 8.14 -17.90 11.17
CA ALA A 235 8.43 -16.50 11.37
C ALA A 235 7.26 -15.73 12.00
N LEU A 236 6.03 -15.98 11.54
CA LEU A 236 4.83 -15.40 12.15
C LEU A 236 4.68 -15.79 13.62
N LEU A 237 4.96 -17.03 13.99
CA LEU A 237 4.89 -17.49 15.39
C LEU A 237 5.94 -16.77 16.26
N VAL A 238 7.16 -16.62 15.75
CA VAL A 238 8.24 -15.87 16.42
C VAL A 238 7.83 -14.42 16.65
N VAL A 239 7.39 -13.72 15.60
CA VAL A 239 7.01 -12.30 15.67
C VAL A 239 5.76 -12.11 16.54
N ARG A 240 4.78 -13.01 16.47
CA ARG A 240 3.59 -13.02 17.32
C ARG A 240 3.95 -13.15 18.80
N ARG A 241 4.85 -14.07 19.16
CA ARG A 241 5.30 -14.23 20.54
C ARG A 241 5.94 -12.96 21.08
N ILE A 242 6.86 -12.38 20.32
CA ILE A 242 7.58 -11.17 20.74
C ILE A 242 6.62 -9.99 20.86
N SER A 243 5.73 -9.79 19.89
CA SER A 243 4.75 -8.71 19.92
C SER A 243 3.73 -8.81 21.06
N ILE A 244 3.29 -10.02 21.44
CA ILE A 244 2.37 -10.20 22.58
C ILE A 244 3.07 -9.96 23.93
N GLN A 245 4.36 -10.30 24.03
CA GLN A 245 5.14 -10.13 25.26
C GLN A 245 5.44 -8.66 25.55
N GLU A 246 5.33 -7.80 24.54
CA GLU A 246 5.54 -6.37 24.68
C GLU A 246 4.23 -5.60 24.71
N THR A 247 4.05 -4.79 25.74
CA THR A 247 2.90 -3.89 25.86
C THR A 247 3.19 -2.58 25.13
N LEU A 248 3.17 -2.65 23.80
CA LEU A 248 3.11 -1.44 22.98
C LEU A 248 1.68 -0.94 23.03
N GLY A 249 1.44 0.31 23.44
CA GLY A 249 0.11 0.92 23.46
C GLY A 249 -0.53 1.14 22.07
N HIS A 250 -0.03 0.45 21.05
CA HIS A 250 -0.42 0.48 19.65
C HIS A 250 -0.08 -0.86 18.96
N PRO A 251 -0.67 -1.17 17.80
CA PRO A 251 -0.34 -2.38 17.06
C PRO A 251 1.14 -2.45 16.65
N ASN A 252 1.73 -3.65 16.68
CA ASN A 252 3.11 -3.89 16.26
C ASN A 252 3.19 -3.98 14.72
N TRP A 253 3.88 -3.03 14.07
CA TRP A 253 3.95 -2.97 12.61
C TRP A 253 4.55 -4.23 11.99
N LEU A 254 5.67 -4.73 12.52
CA LEU A 254 6.36 -5.89 11.95
C LEU A 254 5.49 -7.15 11.99
N TYR A 255 4.69 -7.32 13.03
CA TYR A 255 3.70 -8.40 13.11
C TYR A 255 2.62 -8.27 12.03
N LEU A 256 2.01 -7.08 11.92
CA LEU A 256 0.95 -6.81 10.95
C LEU A 256 1.44 -6.93 9.51
N GLU A 257 2.61 -6.36 9.19
CA GLU A 257 3.26 -6.46 7.89
C GLU A 257 3.61 -7.92 7.55
N SER A 258 4.08 -8.70 8.53
CA SER A 258 4.37 -10.12 8.32
C SER A 258 3.09 -10.91 8.01
N LEU A 259 1.99 -10.64 8.71
CA LEU A 259 0.69 -11.24 8.40
C LEU A 259 0.24 -10.86 6.98
N LEU A 260 0.33 -9.58 6.62
CA LEU A 260 -0.10 -9.10 5.31
C LEU A 260 0.70 -9.77 4.16
N ARG A 261 2.01 -9.90 4.32
CA ARG A 261 2.88 -10.61 3.37
C ARG A 261 2.51 -12.08 3.25
N PHE A 262 2.31 -12.75 4.38
CA PHE A 262 1.88 -14.16 4.39
C PHE A 262 0.56 -14.35 3.66
N GLY A 263 -0.44 -13.51 3.93
CA GLY A 263 -1.73 -13.56 3.24
C GLY A 263 -1.61 -13.29 1.73
N SER A 264 -0.75 -12.35 1.35
CA SER A 264 -0.50 -11.98 -0.04
C SER A 264 0.21 -13.08 -0.84
N ASP A 265 1.19 -13.77 -0.26
CA ASP A 265 1.95 -14.86 -0.92
C ASP A 265 1.10 -16.12 -1.13
N VAL A 266 0.10 -16.33 -0.27
CA VAL A 266 -0.87 -17.41 -0.41
C VAL A 266 -1.77 -17.16 -1.63
N LEU A 267 -2.07 -15.91 -1.96
CA LEU A 267 -2.86 -15.56 -3.13
C LEU A 267 -2.07 -15.87 -4.42
N PRO A 268 -2.65 -16.58 -5.41
CA PRO A 268 -1.94 -16.89 -6.65
C PRO A 268 -1.44 -15.64 -7.40
N HIS A 269 -0.12 -15.56 -7.69
CA HIS A 269 0.54 -14.43 -8.40
C HIS A 269 -0.12 -13.99 -9.72
N ARG A 270 -0.95 -14.83 -10.36
CA ARG A 270 -1.69 -14.48 -11.59
C ARG A 270 -2.77 -13.41 -11.39
N ILE A 271 -3.06 -13.01 -10.15
CA ILE A 271 -4.13 -12.07 -9.81
C ILE A 271 -3.58 -10.62 -9.68
N TRP A 272 -2.28 -10.46 -9.40
CA TRP A 272 -1.65 -9.14 -9.26
C TRP A 272 -1.33 -8.46 -10.60
N SER A 273 -1.12 -9.26 -11.65
CA SER A 273 -1.08 -8.74 -13.02
C SER A 273 -2.49 -8.73 -13.56
N ALA A 274 -2.91 -7.61 -14.17
CA ALA A 274 -4.17 -7.44 -14.89
C ALA A 274 -4.37 -8.39 -16.11
N SER A 275 -3.69 -9.53 -16.13
CA SER A 275 -3.85 -10.64 -17.06
C SER A 275 -4.89 -11.63 -16.50
N LEU A 276 -6.16 -11.33 -16.73
CA LEU A 276 -7.27 -12.25 -16.52
C LEU A 276 -7.08 -13.51 -17.38
N GLN A 277 -6.54 -14.58 -16.78
CA GLN A 277 -6.62 -15.94 -17.30
C GLN A 277 -7.27 -16.83 -16.23
N PRO A 278 -8.59 -17.04 -16.27
CA PRO A 278 -9.24 -18.09 -15.51
C PRO A 278 -9.06 -19.41 -16.27
N GLN A 279 -7.89 -20.02 -16.11
CA GLN A 279 -7.73 -21.44 -16.41
C GLN A 279 -7.04 -22.09 -15.21
N ASN A 280 -7.80 -22.94 -14.53
CA ASN A 280 -7.38 -23.84 -13.45
C ASN A 280 -6.89 -23.18 -12.15
N VAL A 281 -7.62 -22.22 -11.59
CA VAL A 281 -7.45 -21.85 -10.16
C VAL A 281 -8.55 -22.53 -9.37
N VAL A 282 -8.26 -23.70 -8.81
CA VAL A 282 -9.14 -24.36 -7.84
C VAL A 282 -9.02 -23.62 -6.52
N LEU A 283 -10.15 -23.12 -5.99
CA LEU A 283 -10.16 -22.53 -4.65
C LEU A 283 -9.96 -23.66 -3.61
N ASN A 284 -8.74 -23.78 -3.08
CA ASN A 284 -8.40 -24.73 -2.01
C ASN A 284 -8.57 -24.07 -0.62
N VAL A 285 -8.41 -24.86 0.46
CA VAL A 285 -8.33 -24.44 1.88
C VAL A 285 -7.41 -23.20 2.08
N GLU A 286 -6.44 -23.01 1.19
CA GLU A 286 -5.52 -21.88 1.22
C GLU A 286 -6.19 -20.51 1.04
N ASN A 287 -7.37 -20.43 0.43
CA ASN A 287 -8.07 -19.15 0.25
C ASN A 287 -8.70 -18.65 1.54
N ARG A 288 -9.22 -19.56 2.38
CA ARG A 288 -9.68 -19.21 3.73
C ARG A 288 -8.57 -18.62 4.58
N ILE A 289 -7.31 -19.02 4.36
CA ILE A 289 -6.16 -18.45 5.05
C ILE A 289 -6.01 -16.96 4.70
N VAL A 290 -6.24 -16.55 3.45
CA VAL A 290 -6.10 -15.13 3.02
C VAL A 290 -7.08 -14.24 3.79
N ILE A 291 -8.37 -14.58 3.74
CA ILE A 291 -9.41 -13.76 4.40
C ILE A 291 -9.25 -13.77 5.93
N ASN A 292 -8.92 -14.91 6.54
CA ASN A 292 -8.67 -14.98 7.98
C ASN A 292 -7.39 -14.24 8.40
N THR A 293 -6.36 -14.21 7.55
CA THR A 293 -5.17 -13.37 7.79
C THR A 293 -5.55 -11.89 7.80
N CYS A 294 -6.43 -11.48 6.88
CA CYS A 294 -6.95 -10.11 6.87
C CYS A 294 -7.78 -9.81 8.13
N HIS A 295 -8.63 -10.74 8.57
CA HIS A 295 -9.39 -10.59 9.81
C HIS A 295 -8.47 -10.44 11.03
N LEU A 296 -7.39 -11.24 11.13
CA LEU A 296 -6.41 -11.10 12.22
C LEU A 296 -5.77 -9.72 12.26
N ILE A 297 -5.37 -9.18 11.10
CA ILE A 297 -4.82 -7.83 11.03
C ILE A 297 -5.87 -6.81 11.51
N MET A 298 -7.11 -6.96 11.06
CA MET A 298 -8.19 -6.03 11.37
C MET A 298 -8.75 -6.19 12.80
N GLU A 299 -8.54 -7.32 13.47
CA GLU A 299 -8.84 -7.50 14.90
C GLU A 299 -8.04 -6.52 15.76
N GLU A 300 -6.82 -6.15 15.36
CA GLU A 300 -6.02 -5.14 16.06
C GLU A 300 -6.67 -3.75 16.07
N LEU A 301 -7.49 -3.41 15.07
CA LEU A 301 -8.30 -2.18 15.08
C LEU A 301 -9.37 -2.16 16.17
N ARG A 302 -9.80 -3.35 16.64
CA ARG A 302 -10.85 -3.49 17.66
C ARG A 302 -10.31 -3.45 19.08
N ASN A 303 -9.00 -3.62 19.26
CA ASN A 303 -8.35 -3.73 20.57
C ASN A 303 -8.23 -2.39 21.33
N GLY A 304 -8.66 -1.28 20.73
CA GLY A 304 -8.71 0.04 21.37
C GLY A 304 -7.32 0.61 21.62
N PHE A 305 -6.83 1.44 20.69
CA PHE A 305 -5.59 2.20 20.84
C PHE A 305 -5.86 3.68 20.54
N ASP A 306 -4.95 4.56 20.97
CA ASP A 306 -4.98 5.97 20.58
C ASP A 306 -4.56 6.09 19.10
N PRO A 307 -5.44 6.55 18.18
CA PRO A 307 -5.12 6.66 16.76
C PRO A 307 -3.88 7.53 16.47
N LYS A 308 -3.53 8.46 17.35
CA LYS A 308 -2.31 9.29 17.25
C LYS A 308 -1.02 8.50 17.42
N MET A 309 -1.10 7.31 18.00
CA MET A 309 0.04 6.41 18.19
C MET A 309 0.30 5.51 16.95
N ILE A 310 -0.61 5.47 15.97
CA ILE A 310 -0.41 4.70 14.75
C ILE A 310 0.70 5.29 13.89
N PHE A 311 1.66 4.44 13.52
CA PHE A 311 2.68 4.80 12.54
C PHE A 311 2.09 4.85 11.12
N PRO A 312 2.53 5.77 10.24
CA PRO A 312 2.05 5.82 8.85
C PRO A 312 2.20 4.50 8.09
N LYS A 313 3.26 3.73 8.38
CA LYS A 313 3.43 2.39 7.79
C LYS A 313 2.41 1.39 8.31
N THR A 314 2.02 1.48 9.59
CA THR A 314 0.95 0.65 10.16
C THR A 314 -0.39 0.97 9.52
N LEU A 315 -0.69 2.27 9.30
CA LEU A 315 -1.87 2.68 8.54
C LEU A 315 -1.87 2.07 7.13
N ARG A 316 -0.73 2.12 6.45
CA ARG A 316 -0.55 1.50 5.14
C ARG A 316 -0.85 0.00 5.15
N VAL A 317 -0.43 -0.74 6.18
CA VAL A 317 -0.77 -2.18 6.31
C VAL A 317 -2.28 -2.40 6.37
N PHE A 318 -3.03 -1.57 7.11
CA PHE A 318 -4.50 -1.68 7.14
C PHE A 318 -5.14 -1.39 5.78
N ILE A 319 -4.65 -0.39 5.05
CA ILE A 319 -5.15 -0.04 3.71
C ILE A 319 -4.85 -1.17 2.71
N GLU A 320 -3.62 -1.70 2.73
CA GLU A 320 -3.23 -2.83 1.88
C GLU A 320 -4.01 -4.11 2.25
N THR A 321 -4.36 -4.29 3.52
CA THR A 321 -5.24 -5.37 3.97
C THR A 321 -6.65 -5.21 3.39
N LEU A 322 -7.27 -4.02 3.42
CA LEU A 322 -8.55 -3.78 2.76
C LEU A 322 -8.48 -4.06 1.25
N HIS A 323 -7.36 -3.69 0.63
CA HIS A 323 -7.12 -3.99 -0.79
C HIS A 323 -7.07 -5.50 -1.04
N LEU A 324 -6.30 -6.25 -0.26
CA LEU A 324 -6.20 -7.71 -0.34
C LEU A 324 -7.57 -8.38 -0.15
N MET A 325 -8.36 -7.93 0.85
CA MET A 325 -9.74 -8.41 1.06
C MET A 325 -10.62 -8.12 -0.15
N SER A 326 -10.55 -6.91 -0.72
CA SER A 326 -11.36 -6.55 -1.89
C SER A 326 -11.01 -7.41 -3.11
N CYS A 327 -9.72 -7.69 -3.34
CA CYS A 327 -9.22 -8.55 -4.40
C CYS A 327 -9.64 -10.01 -4.20
N TYR A 328 -9.69 -10.48 -2.95
CA TYR A 328 -10.21 -11.79 -2.59
C TYR A 328 -11.67 -11.95 -3.05
N PHE A 329 -12.55 -11.02 -2.67
CA PHE A 329 -13.96 -11.07 -3.05
C PHE A 329 -14.18 -11.01 -4.56
N VAL A 330 -13.42 -10.17 -5.27
CA VAL A 330 -13.46 -10.13 -6.75
C VAL A 330 -13.06 -11.48 -7.34
N THR A 331 -12.03 -12.12 -6.78
CA THR A 331 -11.55 -13.44 -7.23
C THR A 331 -12.62 -14.49 -7.06
N VAL A 332 -13.28 -14.54 -5.89
CA VAL A 332 -14.37 -15.49 -5.63
C VAL A 332 -15.55 -15.24 -6.58
N LYS A 333 -15.91 -13.98 -6.85
CA LYS A 333 -16.94 -13.61 -7.83
C LYS A 333 -16.58 -14.02 -9.27
N MET A 334 -15.33 -13.89 -9.69
CA MET A 334 -14.91 -14.29 -11.05
C MET A 334 -15.00 -15.80 -11.29
N MET A 335 -15.17 -16.61 -10.25
CA MET A 335 -15.30 -18.06 -10.30
C MET A 335 -16.75 -18.55 -10.08
N GLU A 336 -17.73 -17.64 -10.18
CA GLU A 336 -19.16 -17.85 -9.91
C GLU A 336 -19.83 -18.92 -10.81
N ASP A 337 -19.28 -19.22 -11.99
CA ASP A 337 -19.83 -20.25 -12.89
C ASP A 337 -19.57 -21.71 -12.42
N GLU A 338 -18.78 -21.92 -11.35
CA GLU A 338 -18.40 -23.26 -10.82
C GLU A 338 -18.72 -23.43 -9.31
N LEU A 339 -19.84 -22.89 -8.80
CA LEU A 339 -20.07 -22.79 -7.35
C LEU A 339 -20.41 -24.11 -6.61
N ASP A 340 -19.49 -24.55 -5.76
CA ASP A 340 -19.71 -25.43 -4.59
C ASP A 340 -20.31 -24.64 -3.39
N GLU A 341 -21.00 -25.30 -2.46
CA GLU A 341 -21.69 -24.68 -1.31
C GLU A 341 -20.76 -23.80 -0.45
N THR A 342 -19.52 -24.26 -0.28
CA THR A 342 -18.44 -23.59 0.47
C THR A 342 -18.15 -22.16 -0.04
N ARG A 343 -18.29 -21.93 -1.35
CA ARG A 343 -18.01 -20.62 -1.99
C ARG A 343 -19.15 -19.62 -1.79
N ARG A 344 -20.39 -20.10 -1.65
CA ARG A 344 -21.55 -19.25 -1.36
C ARG A 344 -21.52 -18.71 0.07
N GLU A 345 -21.02 -19.50 1.02
CA GLU A 345 -20.78 -19.07 2.40
C GLU A 345 -19.75 -17.93 2.47
N GLU A 346 -18.68 -18.01 1.67
CA GLU A 346 -17.65 -16.96 1.62
C GLU A 346 -18.17 -15.64 1.06
N LEU A 347 -19.05 -15.69 0.05
CA LEU A 347 -19.81 -14.53 -0.46
C LEU A 347 -21.06 -14.20 0.36
N SER A 348 -21.15 -14.66 1.61
CA SER A 348 -22.28 -14.30 2.48
C SER A 348 -22.27 -12.81 2.84
N TYR A 349 -23.47 -12.28 3.09
CA TYR A 349 -23.63 -10.92 3.57
C TYR A 349 -22.83 -10.64 4.86
N ALA A 350 -22.76 -11.61 5.78
CA ALA A 350 -22.03 -11.45 7.04
C ALA A 350 -20.55 -11.13 6.81
N ASN A 351 -19.87 -11.91 5.96
CA ASN A 351 -18.45 -11.70 5.65
C ASN A 351 -18.22 -10.37 4.91
N PHE A 352 -19.12 -10.02 4.00
CA PHE A 352 -19.05 -8.76 3.26
C PHE A 352 -19.30 -7.54 4.16
N LEU A 353 -20.25 -7.64 5.10
CA LEU A 353 -20.58 -6.56 6.04
C LEU A 353 -19.40 -6.29 6.98
N VAL A 354 -18.82 -7.33 7.59
CA VAL A 354 -17.63 -7.18 8.46
C VAL A 354 -16.49 -6.49 7.71
N SER A 355 -16.26 -6.87 6.46
CA SER A 355 -15.24 -6.24 5.60
C SER A 355 -15.55 -4.77 5.29
N THR A 356 -16.83 -4.45 5.08
CA THR A 356 -17.31 -3.08 4.84
C THR A 356 -17.19 -2.20 6.09
N GLU A 357 -17.38 -2.76 7.29
CA GLU A 357 -17.21 -2.04 8.56
C GLU A 357 -15.75 -1.67 8.82
N PHE A 358 -14.80 -2.52 8.41
CA PHE A 358 -13.37 -2.18 8.52
C PHE A 358 -12.97 -0.99 7.65
N ILE A 359 -13.67 -0.74 6.54
CA ILE A 359 -13.46 0.48 5.74
C ILE A 359 -13.69 1.70 6.62
N ASN A 360 -14.78 1.74 7.41
CA ASN A 360 -15.08 2.84 8.34
C ASN A 360 -14.04 2.95 9.47
N ALA A 361 -13.59 1.81 10.00
CA ALA A 361 -12.58 1.79 11.05
C ALA A 361 -11.26 2.42 10.58
N VAL A 362 -10.77 2.04 9.39
CA VAL A 362 -9.55 2.61 8.79
C VAL A 362 -9.76 4.07 8.39
N ALA A 363 -10.93 4.39 7.83
CA ALA A 363 -11.37 5.73 7.50
C ALA A 363 -11.26 6.74 8.66
N ASN A 364 -11.59 6.32 9.88
CA ASN A 364 -11.52 7.18 11.07
C ASN A 364 -10.08 7.47 11.53
N LEU A 365 -9.08 6.80 10.97
CA LEU A 365 -7.66 7.03 11.29
C LEU A 365 -7.04 8.20 10.49
N PHE A 366 -7.66 8.62 9.38
CA PHE A 366 -7.13 9.66 8.49
C PHE A 366 -7.20 11.11 8.99
N PRO A 367 -8.25 11.57 9.71
CA PRO A 367 -8.41 12.98 10.10
C PRO A 367 -7.30 13.51 11.02
N GLU A 368 -6.45 12.65 11.58
CA GLU A 368 -5.37 13.02 12.51
C GLU A 368 -3.98 13.08 11.87
N GLN A 369 -3.84 12.88 10.55
CA GLN A 369 -2.55 12.94 9.85
C GLN A 369 -2.42 14.22 9.01
N GLU A 370 -1.56 15.15 9.44
CA GLU A 370 -1.34 16.48 8.83
C GLU A 370 -0.66 16.45 7.43
N ASN A 371 -0.40 15.29 6.83
CA ASN A 371 0.49 15.17 5.67
C ASN A 371 -0.23 14.80 4.35
N ILE A 372 -0.46 15.80 3.50
CA ILE A 372 -1.21 15.71 2.24
C ILE A 372 -0.60 14.72 1.22
N SER A 373 0.70 14.39 1.31
CA SER A 373 1.38 13.51 0.35
C SER A 373 1.19 12.01 0.60
N SER A 374 1.07 11.55 1.85
CA SER A 374 0.74 10.14 2.17
C SER A 374 -0.70 9.82 1.78
N VAL A 375 -1.60 10.80 1.99
CA VAL A 375 -3.03 10.73 1.64
C VAL A 375 -3.26 10.47 0.14
N LYS A 376 -2.36 10.91 -0.75
CA LYS A 376 -2.52 10.72 -2.21
C LYS A 376 -2.33 9.28 -2.67
N PHE A 377 -1.25 8.60 -2.24
CA PHE A 377 -1.03 7.18 -2.58
C PHE A 377 -2.15 6.30 -2.01
N GLU A 378 -2.56 6.61 -0.78
CA GLU A 378 -3.65 5.91 -0.09
C GLU A 378 -5.00 6.10 -0.79
N SER A 379 -5.25 7.26 -1.41
CA SER A 379 -6.51 7.55 -2.12
C SER A 379 -6.78 6.67 -3.34
N HIS A 380 -5.76 6.34 -4.14
CA HIS A 380 -5.93 5.47 -5.31
C HIS A 380 -6.25 4.03 -4.89
N CYS A 381 -5.51 3.50 -3.90
CA CYS A 381 -5.79 2.20 -3.30
C CYS A 381 -7.22 2.15 -2.74
N PHE A 382 -7.65 3.21 -2.06
CA PHE A 382 -9.01 3.30 -1.51
C PHE A 382 -10.09 3.33 -2.59
N ALA A 383 -9.90 4.07 -3.68
CA ALA A 383 -10.82 4.05 -4.83
C ALA A 383 -10.97 2.63 -5.41
N SER A 384 -9.86 1.90 -5.54
CA SER A 384 -9.86 0.51 -6.00
C SER A 384 -10.60 -0.43 -5.03
N VAL A 385 -10.40 -0.26 -3.72
CA VAL A 385 -11.13 -1.01 -2.68
C VAL A 385 -12.64 -0.81 -2.82
N ILE A 386 -13.10 0.44 -2.83
CA ILE A 386 -14.53 0.75 -2.94
C ILE A 386 -15.12 0.22 -4.25
N TYR A 387 -14.39 0.39 -5.36
CA TYR A 387 -14.77 -0.14 -6.66
C TYR A 387 -14.97 -1.67 -6.59
N ASN A 388 -14.00 -2.40 -6.05
CA ASN A 388 -14.03 -3.86 -5.96
C ASN A 388 -15.18 -4.37 -5.08
N PHE A 389 -15.42 -3.76 -3.92
CA PHE A 389 -16.54 -4.13 -3.06
C PHE A 389 -17.89 -3.90 -3.76
N LEU A 390 -18.09 -2.74 -4.40
CA LEU A 390 -19.32 -2.44 -5.13
C LEU A 390 -19.48 -3.30 -6.40
N PHE A 391 -18.38 -3.71 -7.02
CA PHE A 391 -18.39 -4.68 -8.11
C PHE A 391 -18.90 -6.05 -7.64
N VAL A 392 -18.52 -6.49 -6.44
CA VAL A 392 -18.98 -7.76 -5.86
C VAL A 392 -20.43 -7.70 -5.37
N LEU A 393 -20.90 -6.52 -4.97
CA LEU A 393 -22.22 -6.31 -4.38
C LEU A 393 -23.37 -6.91 -5.21
N ASP A 394 -23.30 -6.90 -6.54
CA ASP A 394 -24.32 -7.48 -7.42
C ASP A 394 -24.55 -8.99 -7.18
N SER A 395 -23.50 -9.74 -6.85
CA SER A 395 -23.60 -11.19 -6.56
C SER A 395 -24.20 -11.47 -5.17
N ILE A 396 -24.09 -10.50 -4.24
CA ILE A 396 -24.59 -10.61 -2.86
C ILE A 396 -26.00 -10.01 -2.73
N SER A 397 -26.32 -9.00 -3.55
CA SER A 397 -27.57 -8.24 -3.55
C SER A 397 -28.86 -9.08 -3.53
N PRO A 398 -28.94 -10.26 -4.20
CA PRO A 398 -30.12 -11.13 -4.11
C PRO A 398 -30.39 -11.68 -2.70
N GLN A 399 -29.37 -11.80 -1.86
CA GLN A 399 -29.45 -12.35 -0.51
C GLN A 399 -29.81 -11.30 0.54
N LEU A 400 -29.71 -10.01 0.19
CA LEU A 400 -29.87 -8.90 1.13
C LEU A 400 -31.35 -8.53 1.33
N THR A 401 -31.72 -8.35 2.59
CA THR A 401 -32.97 -7.69 2.98
C THR A 401 -32.95 -6.21 2.57
N TYR A 402 -34.13 -5.59 2.56
CA TYR A 402 -34.25 -4.15 2.26
C TYR A 402 -33.44 -3.27 3.23
N GLN A 403 -33.41 -3.62 4.52
CA GLN A 403 -32.70 -2.87 5.54
C GLN A 403 -31.18 -2.96 5.34
N GLU A 404 -30.66 -4.14 5.05
CA GLU A 404 -29.23 -4.37 4.78
C GLU A 404 -28.76 -3.60 3.53
N LYS A 405 -29.56 -3.59 2.46
CA LYS A 405 -29.27 -2.78 1.27
C LYS A 405 -29.17 -1.29 1.61
N LYS A 406 -30.08 -0.79 2.43
CA LYS A 406 -30.11 0.61 2.83
C LYS A 406 -28.86 0.99 3.65
N VAL A 407 -28.46 0.15 4.60
CA VAL A 407 -27.26 0.36 5.42
C VAL A 407 -26.00 0.41 4.55
N LEU A 408 -25.84 -0.54 3.62
CA LEU A 408 -24.71 -0.52 2.70
C LEU A 408 -24.73 0.72 1.79
N GLU A 409 -25.90 1.12 1.29
CA GLU A 409 -26.04 2.33 0.46
C GLU A 409 -25.62 3.59 1.23
N GLU A 410 -25.99 3.72 2.51
CA GLU A 410 -25.57 4.81 3.39
C GLU A 410 -24.04 4.82 3.60
N TYR A 411 -23.43 3.66 3.87
CA TYR A 411 -21.97 3.54 4.03
C TYR A 411 -21.22 3.93 2.76
N TYR A 412 -21.53 3.32 1.63
CA TYR A 412 -20.81 3.61 0.38
C TYR A 412 -21.08 5.02 -0.15
N SER A 413 -22.26 5.59 0.13
CA SER A 413 -22.52 7.01 -0.18
C SER A 413 -21.65 7.93 0.66
N SER A 414 -21.49 7.67 1.96
CA SER A 414 -20.57 8.40 2.82
C SER A 414 -19.12 8.27 2.32
N TYR A 415 -18.68 7.05 1.99
CA TYR A 415 -17.33 6.80 1.52
C TYR A 415 -17.02 7.58 0.23
N ILE A 416 -17.91 7.51 -0.75
CA ILE A 416 -17.74 8.16 -2.05
C ILE A 416 -17.71 9.68 -1.94
N ARG A 417 -18.45 10.28 -1.00
CA ARG A 417 -18.53 11.74 -0.85
C ARG A 417 -17.39 12.34 -0.04
N ASN A 418 -16.90 11.61 0.96
CA ASN A 418 -16.03 12.18 2.00
C ASN A 418 -14.56 11.75 1.90
N PHE A 419 -14.24 10.64 1.23
CA PHE A 419 -12.89 10.05 1.28
C PHE A 419 -11.98 10.39 0.10
N PHE A 420 -12.43 11.26 -0.81
CA PHE A 420 -11.63 11.69 -1.95
C PHE A 420 -11.35 13.19 -1.89
N PRO A 421 -10.20 13.60 -1.30
CA PRO A 421 -9.74 14.98 -1.33
C PRO A 421 -9.58 15.51 -2.77
N THR A 422 -9.51 16.83 -2.93
CA THR A 422 -9.28 17.44 -4.24
C THR A 422 -8.00 16.93 -4.91
N ARG A 423 -8.04 16.69 -6.23
CA ARG A 423 -6.92 16.15 -7.03
C ARG A 423 -6.48 14.74 -6.59
N THR A 424 -7.44 13.84 -6.40
CA THR A 424 -7.20 12.42 -6.10
C THR A 424 -7.98 11.51 -7.03
N THR A 425 -7.49 10.29 -7.23
CA THR A 425 -8.20 9.29 -8.05
C THR A 425 -9.45 8.83 -7.32
N THR A 426 -10.62 9.02 -7.92
CA THR A 426 -11.92 8.59 -7.35
C THR A 426 -12.42 7.27 -7.95
N VAL A 427 -13.49 6.71 -7.39
CA VAL A 427 -14.13 5.49 -7.91
C VAL A 427 -14.57 5.58 -9.38
N LEU A 428 -14.94 6.79 -9.85
CA LEU A 428 -15.28 7.01 -11.26
C LEU A 428 -14.04 6.95 -12.16
N HIS A 429 -12.91 7.45 -11.70
CA HIS A 429 -11.64 7.32 -12.41
C HIS A 429 -11.23 5.85 -12.50
N GLU A 430 -11.34 5.09 -11.40
CA GLU A 430 -11.03 3.65 -11.39
C GLU A 430 -11.93 2.86 -12.35
N ALA A 431 -13.24 3.11 -12.33
CA ALA A 431 -14.19 2.47 -13.24
C ALA A 431 -13.84 2.70 -14.72
N VAL A 432 -13.46 3.93 -15.05
CA VAL A 432 -13.02 4.27 -16.40
C VAL A 432 -11.68 3.59 -16.70
N GLN A 433 -10.70 3.60 -15.80
CA GLN A 433 -9.43 2.91 -16.01
C GLN A 433 -9.58 1.39 -16.24
N GLU A 434 -10.55 0.75 -15.61
CA GLU A 434 -10.88 -0.67 -15.86
C GLU A 434 -11.29 -0.96 -17.31
N ILE A 435 -11.89 0.02 -17.98
CA ILE A 435 -12.18 -0.05 -19.41
C ILE A 435 -10.87 -0.13 -20.21
N LYS A 436 -9.93 0.77 -19.91
CA LYS A 436 -8.62 0.83 -20.59
C LYS A 436 -7.83 -0.48 -20.43
N LYS A 437 -7.85 -1.08 -19.23
CA LYS A 437 -7.21 -2.39 -18.98
C LYS A 437 -7.82 -3.49 -19.87
N SER A 438 -9.13 -3.43 -20.11
CA SER A 438 -9.83 -4.41 -20.96
C SER A 438 -9.51 -4.28 -22.46
N ASP A 439 -9.34 -3.06 -22.96
CA ASP A 439 -8.98 -2.80 -24.37
C ASP A 439 -7.54 -3.25 -24.69
N TYR A 440 -6.59 -3.11 -23.75
CA TYR A 440 -5.21 -3.57 -23.95
C TYR A 440 -5.12 -5.10 -24.12
N LEU A 441 -5.95 -5.86 -23.41
CA LEU A 441 -6.04 -7.32 -23.56
C LEU A 441 -6.64 -7.74 -24.91
N TYR A 442 -7.53 -6.94 -25.50
CA TYR A 442 -8.04 -7.18 -26.85
C TYR A 442 -6.93 -7.03 -27.90
N MET A 443 -6.11 -5.98 -27.78
CA MET A 443 -4.96 -5.75 -28.68
C MET A 443 -3.92 -6.88 -28.64
N LEU A 444 -3.66 -7.47 -27.46
CA LEU A 444 -2.77 -8.64 -27.32
C LEU A 444 -3.38 -9.95 -27.85
N ARG A 445 -4.69 -10.03 -28.08
CA ARG A 445 -5.39 -11.25 -28.53
C ARG A 445 -5.51 -11.39 -30.04
N VAL A 446 -5.34 -10.30 -30.79
CA VAL A 446 -5.32 -10.32 -32.26
C VAL A 446 -4.13 -11.15 -32.80
N SER A 447 -3.14 -11.48 -31.95
CA SER A 447 -2.03 -12.41 -32.29
C SER A 447 -2.30 -13.90 -32.03
N GLY A 448 -3.56 -14.32 -31.89
CA GLY A 448 -3.97 -15.72 -32.10
C GLY A 448 -4.21 -16.53 -30.83
N CYS A 449 -5.47 -16.60 -30.39
CA CYS A 449 -6.10 -17.76 -29.74
C CYS A 449 -7.62 -17.52 -29.68
N GLY A 450 -8.39 -18.34 -30.39
CA GLY A 450 -9.84 -18.22 -30.55
C GLY A 450 -10.63 -18.65 -29.31
N VAL A 451 -10.76 -17.76 -28.32
CA VAL A 451 -11.77 -17.87 -27.27
C VAL A 451 -12.49 -16.53 -27.16
N GLY A 452 -13.77 -16.49 -27.56
CA GLY A 452 -14.60 -15.30 -27.62
C GLY A 452 -14.92 -14.74 -26.23
N PHE A 453 -14.13 -13.78 -25.77
CA PHE A 453 -14.43 -13.01 -24.57
C PHE A 453 -15.40 -11.89 -24.96
N LYS A 454 -16.63 -11.88 -24.40
CA LYS A 454 -17.65 -10.88 -24.72
C LYS A 454 -17.34 -9.55 -24.01
N ILE A 455 -16.51 -8.70 -24.64
CA ILE A 455 -16.20 -7.32 -24.20
C ILE A 455 -17.47 -6.56 -23.77
N GLN A 456 -18.58 -6.77 -24.50
CA GLN A 456 -19.86 -6.14 -24.21
C GLN A 456 -20.42 -6.48 -22.81
N GLY A 457 -20.20 -7.70 -22.31
CA GLY A 457 -20.65 -8.10 -20.97
C GLY A 457 -19.94 -7.29 -19.89
N LYS A 458 -18.60 -7.20 -19.96
CA LYS A 458 -17.80 -6.40 -19.00
C LYS A 458 -18.15 -4.91 -19.09
N LEU A 459 -18.36 -4.38 -20.30
CA LEU A 459 -18.70 -2.98 -20.49
C LEU A 459 -20.06 -2.61 -19.89
N ASN A 460 -21.05 -3.50 -20.03
CA ASN A 460 -22.36 -3.33 -19.40
C ASN A 460 -22.24 -3.33 -17.86
N THR A 461 -21.42 -4.19 -17.28
CA THR A 461 -21.16 -4.20 -15.83
C THR A 461 -20.53 -2.90 -15.36
N ILE A 462 -19.51 -2.39 -16.08
CA ILE A 462 -18.87 -1.11 -15.76
C ILE A 462 -19.89 0.05 -15.88
N HIS A 463 -20.72 0.05 -16.93
CA HIS A 463 -21.78 1.05 -17.10
C HIS A 463 -22.76 1.08 -15.92
N SER A 464 -23.19 -0.09 -15.45
CA SER A 464 -24.05 -0.22 -14.26
C SER A 464 -23.37 0.28 -12.99
N LEU A 465 -22.08 0.00 -12.80
CA LEU A 465 -21.31 0.52 -11.68
C LEU A 465 -21.17 2.05 -11.71
N ILE A 466 -20.88 2.63 -12.88
CA ILE A 466 -20.81 4.09 -13.02
C ILE A 466 -22.14 4.72 -12.62
N LYS A 467 -23.28 4.16 -13.07
CA LYS A 467 -24.62 4.63 -12.65
C LYS A 467 -24.81 4.53 -11.14
N LEU A 468 -24.36 3.43 -10.53
CA LEU A 468 -24.43 3.25 -9.08
C LEU A 468 -23.58 4.29 -8.34
N PHE A 469 -22.33 4.52 -8.76
CA PHE A 469 -21.45 5.51 -8.12
C PHE A 469 -22.04 6.91 -8.19
N LEU A 470 -22.60 7.30 -9.34
CA LEU A 470 -23.30 8.57 -9.50
C LEU A 470 -24.53 8.66 -8.58
N LYS A 471 -25.32 7.58 -8.46
CA LYS A 471 -26.45 7.51 -7.52
C LYS A 471 -26.00 7.69 -6.06
N LEU A 472 -24.85 7.12 -5.70
CA LEU A 472 -24.24 7.26 -4.36
C LEU A 472 -23.64 8.66 -4.12
N GLY A 473 -23.56 9.51 -5.16
CA GLY A 473 -23.12 10.90 -5.08
C GLY A 473 -21.66 11.12 -5.46
N ALA A 474 -21.06 10.24 -6.28
CA ALA A 474 -19.76 10.51 -6.88
C ALA A 474 -19.83 11.76 -7.76
N ASP A 475 -18.87 12.68 -7.59
CA ASP A 475 -18.76 13.87 -8.42
C ASP A 475 -18.18 13.52 -9.81
N PRO A 476 -18.94 13.68 -10.90
CA PRO A 476 -18.45 13.39 -12.26
C PRO A 476 -17.38 14.38 -12.74
N ASN A 477 -17.14 15.46 -11.99
CA ASN A 477 -16.16 16.51 -12.26
C ASN A 477 -14.95 16.47 -11.33
N ALA A 478 -14.88 15.50 -10.41
CA ALA A 478 -13.68 15.28 -9.61
C ALA A 478 -12.48 15.12 -10.55
N ILE A 479 -11.36 15.73 -10.18
CA ILE A 479 -10.11 15.65 -10.94
C ILE A 479 -9.11 14.74 -10.24
N ASP A 480 -8.38 13.96 -11.02
CA ASP A 480 -7.26 13.16 -10.54
C ASP A 480 -5.99 14.01 -10.29
N GLU A 481 -4.88 13.35 -9.99
CA GLU A 481 -3.59 13.99 -9.73
C GLU A 481 -3.04 14.79 -10.92
N MET A 482 -3.48 14.47 -12.15
CA MET A 482 -3.09 15.14 -13.40
C MET A 482 -4.12 16.21 -13.82
N GLY A 483 -5.08 16.54 -12.95
CA GLY A 483 -6.15 17.48 -13.27
C GLY A 483 -7.21 16.93 -14.22
N ARG A 484 -7.23 15.62 -14.49
CA ARG A 484 -8.15 15.00 -15.44
C ARG A 484 -9.42 14.56 -14.74
N THR A 485 -10.58 14.81 -15.34
CA THR A 485 -11.85 14.19 -14.90
C THR A 485 -11.97 12.74 -15.40
N PRO A 486 -12.91 11.93 -14.89
CA PRO A 486 -13.17 10.60 -15.44
C PRO A 486 -13.45 10.64 -16.95
N LEU A 487 -14.14 11.70 -17.42
CA LEU A 487 -14.44 11.89 -18.84
C LEU A 487 -13.20 12.25 -19.68
N HIS A 488 -12.21 12.96 -19.11
CA HIS A 488 -10.91 13.16 -19.77
C HIS A 488 -10.21 11.82 -20.02
N ILE A 489 -10.18 10.95 -19.00
CA ILE A 489 -9.55 9.63 -19.12
C ILE A 489 -10.28 8.81 -20.20
N LEU A 490 -11.61 8.81 -20.20
CA LEU A 490 -12.43 8.09 -21.18
C LEU A 490 -12.20 8.58 -22.62
N ALA A 491 -12.18 9.91 -22.82
CA ALA A 491 -11.92 10.54 -24.12
C ALA A 491 -10.51 10.28 -24.65
N GLY A 492 -9.53 10.14 -23.75
CA GLY A 492 -8.13 9.89 -24.11
C GLY A 492 -7.80 8.44 -24.46
N MET A 493 -8.76 7.51 -24.36
CA MET A 493 -8.51 6.10 -24.63
C MET A 493 -8.40 5.81 -26.13
N LYS A 494 -7.48 4.92 -26.48
CA LYS A 494 -7.40 4.33 -27.83
C LYS A 494 -8.35 3.13 -27.88
N GLN A 495 -9.59 3.38 -28.26
CA GLN A 495 -10.65 2.36 -28.33
C GLN A 495 -10.64 1.70 -29.71
N VAL A 496 -11.07 0.44 -29.83
CA VAL A 496 -11.21 -0.17 -31.18
C VAL A 496 -12.56 0.19 -31.80
N HIS A 497 -13.58 0.43 -30.97
CA HIS A 497 -14.93 0.80 -31.42
C HIS A 497 -15.52 1.85 -30.47
N LEU A 498 -15.36 3.13 -30.79
CA LEU A 498 -15.81 4.24 -29.93
C LEU A 498 -17.31 4.17 -29.59
N ASN A 499 -18.16 3.75 -30.53
CA ASN A 499 -19.60 3.68 -30.33
C ASN A 499 -20.03 2.68 -29.24
N ASN A 500 -19.22 1.66 -28.93
CA ASN A 500 -19.52 0.73 -27.85
C ASN A 500 -19.56 1.44 -26.49
N TYR A 501 -18.81 2.54 -26.35
CA TYR A 501 -18.69 3.34 -25.15
C TYR A 501 -19.76 4.43 -25.03
N LEU A 502 -20.57 4.64 -26.08
CA LEU A 502 -21.60 5.67 -26.13
C LEU A 502 -22.50 5.72 -24.87
N PRO A 503 -22.99 4.58 -24.32
CA PRO A 503 -23.83 4.62 -23.13
C PRO A 503 -23.11 5.19 -21.90
N ILE A 504 -21.79 4.98 -21.79
CA ILE A 504 -20.98 5.49 -20.68
C ILE A 504 -20.74 6.99 -20.83
N TYR A 505 -20.42 7.45 -22.05
CA TYR A 505 -20.31 8.87 -22.36
C TYR A 505 -21.62 9.61 -22.02
N GLN A 506 -22.75 9.08 -22.49
CA GLN A 506 -24.07 9.64 -22.19
C GLN A 506 -24.35 9.70 -20.69
N THR A 507 -24.05 8.63 -19.94
CA THR A 507 -24.25 8.61 -18.50
C THR A 507 -23.43 9.71 -17.80
N LEU A 508 -22.14 9.85 -18.11
CA LEU A 508 -21.28 10.86 -17.48
C LEU A 508 -21.68 12.29 -17.87
N VAL A 509 -21.97 12.53 -19.15
CA VAL A 509 -22.44 13.84 -19.63
C VAL A 509 -23.79 14.22 -19.01
N ASN A 510 -24.74 13.28 -18.97
CA ASN A 510 -26.05 13.51 -18.35
C ASN A 510 -25.96 13.72 -16.84
N ALA A 511 -24.91 13.21 -16.19
CA ALA A 511 -24.63 13.48 -14.78
C ALA A 511 -24.02 14.87 -14.53
N GLY A 512 -23.73 15.65 -15.58
CA GLY A 512 -23.21 17.01 -15.48
C GLY A 512 -21.69 17.11 -15.60
N SER A 513 -21.04 16.17 -16.29
CA SER A 513 -19.60 16.28 -16.59
C SER A 513 -19.28 17.54 -17.42
N TYR A 514 -18.30 18.31 -16.94
CA TYR A 514 -17.72 19.45 -17.63
C TYR A 514 -16.86 18.97 -18.80
N LEU A 515 -17.14 19.51 -19.98
CA LEU A 515 -16.43 19.22 -21.22
C LEU A 515 -15.23 20.15 -21.45
N ASP A 516 -15.14 21.19 -20.62
CA ASP A 516 -14.34 22.39 -20.79
C ASP A 516 -13.34 22.64 -19.66
N LEU A 517 -13.45 21.88 -18.56
CA LEU A 517 -12.37 21.78 -17.57
C LEU A 517 -11.10 21.30 -18.27
N SER A 518 -9.96 21.92 -17.97
CA SER A 518 -8.67 21.59 -18.56
C SER A 518 -7.82 20.80 -17.58
N ASP A 519 -7.15 19.77 -18.06
CA ASP A 519 -6.12 19.06 -17.30
C ASP A 519 -4.83 19.90 -17.15
N ASP A 520 -3.82 19.34 -16.49
CA ASP A 520 -2.53 20.01 -16.29
C ASP A 520 -1.74 20.26 -17.59
N ASN A 521 -2.16 19.67 -18.72
CA ASN A 521 -1.60 19.92 -20.06
C ASN A 521 -2.41 20.94 -20.86
N ASP A 522 -3.35 21.66 -20.22
CA ASP A 522 -4.33 22.54 -20.85
C ASP A 522 -5.24 21.82 -21.87
N GLU A 523 -5.37 20.48 -21.78
CA GLU A 523 -6.28 19.70 -22.60
C GLU A 523 -7.65 19.60 -21.93
N THR A 524 -8.69 20.00 -22.66
CA THR A 524 -10.09 19.77 -22.30
C THR A 524 -10.60 18.44 -22.87
N VAL A 525 -11.67 17.88 -22.31
CA VAL A 525 -12.38 16.71 -22.87
C VAL A 525 -12.65 16.90 -24.37
N ARG A 526 -13.12 18.09 -24.78
CA ARG A 526 -13.44 18.39 -26.19
C ARG A 526 -12.23 18.36 -27.09
N THR A 527 -11.11 18.91 -26.63
CA THR A 527 -9.87 18.89 -27.41
C THR A 527 -9.31 17.48 -27.56
N VAL A 528 -9.40 16.67 -26.50
CA VAL A 528 -8.99 15.26 -26.54
C VAL A 528 -9.91 14.46 -27.47
N LEU A 529 -11.24 14.61 -27.32
CA LEU A 529 -12.23 13.93 -28.15
C LEU A 529 -12.09 14.34 -29.63
N LYS A 530 -11.86 15.62 -29.94
CA LYS A 530 -11.61 16.07 -31.32
C LYS A 530 -10.37 15.42 -31.94
N LYS A 531 -9.26 15.35 -31.20
CA LYS A 531 -8.05 14.64 -31.65
C LYS A 531 -8.33 13.15 -31.87
N MET A 532 -9.14 12.55 -31.00
CA MET A 532 -9.56 11.17 -31.11
C MET A 532 -10.41 10.95 -32.38
N LEU A 533 -11.53 11.66 -32.55
CA LEU A 533 -12.45 11.51 -33.69
C LEU A 533 -11.74 11.66 -35.04
N MET A 534 -10.80 12.61 -35.15
CA MET A 534 -9.99 12.79 -36.36
C MET A 534 -9.20 11.52 -36.76
N ARG A 535 -8.78 10.70 -35.79
CA ARG A 535 -8.10 9.42 -36.07
C ARG A 535 -9.08 8.36 -36.55
N TYR A 536 -10.29 8.30 -35.99
CA TYR A 536 -11.32 7.34 -36.40
C TYR A 536 -11.89 7.63 -37.78
N THR A 537 -12.14 8.91 -38.09
CA THR A 537 -12.59 9.32 -39.42
C THR A 537 -11.54 9.03 -40.49
N GLN A 538 -10.26 9.22 -40.18
CA GLN A 538 -9.14 8.82 -41.06
C GLN A 538 -9.06 7.30 -41.28
N ASN A 539 -9.46 6.51 -40.29
CA ASN A 539 -9.50 5.05 -40.38
C ASN A 539 -10.80 4.50 -41.01
N GLY A 540 -11.72 5.37 -41.42
CA GLY A 540 -12.98 4.98 -42.08
C GLY A 540 -14.05 4.42 -41.15
N GLU A 541 -13.93 4.63 -39.84
CA GLU A 541 -14.95 4.19 -38.87
C GLU A 541 -16.18 5.12 -38.87
N MET A 542 -17.37 4.54 -38.83
CA MET A 542 -18.62 5.28 -38.69
C MET A 542 -18.82 5.65 -37.21
N ILE A 543 -18.81 6.95 -36.93
CA ILE A 543 -18.91 7.50 -35.57
C ILE A 543 -20.35 7.98 -35.33
N ASP A 544 -20.88 7.72 -34.13
CA ASP A 544 -22.20 8.23 -33.75
C ASP A 544 -22.22 9.77 -33.71
N PRO A 545 -23.22 10.45 -34.32
CA PRO A 545 -23.33 11.92 -34.32
C PRO A 545 -23.33 12.56 -32.94
N TYR A 546 -23.67 11.80 -31.90
CA TYR A 546 -23.58 12.27 -30.52
C TYR A 546 -22.18 12.78 -30.17
N PHE A 547 -21.11 12.11 -30.61
CA PHE A 547 -19.74 12.54 -30.31
C PHE A 547 -19.38 13.88 -30.98
N GLU A 548 -19.90 14.13 -32.18
CA GLU A 548 -19.74 15.41 -32.86
C GLU A 548 -20.47 16.52 -32.09
N SER A 549 -21.68 16.25 -31.60
CA SER A 549 -22.46 17.21 -30.80
C SER A 549 -21.73 17.67 -29.52
N LEU A 550 -20.93 16.79 -28.90
CA LEU A 550 -20.13 17.15 -27.72
C LEU A 550 -19.01 18.13 -28.07
N ILE A 551 -18.43 18.01 -29.27
CA ILE A 551 -17.38 18.91 -29.77
C ILE A 551 -17.94 20.26 -30.17
N ASP A 552 -19.19 20.35 -30.64
CA ASP A 552 -19.77 21.57 -31.20
C ASP A 552 -20.59 22.42 -30.21
N SER A 553 -20.77 21.96 -28.97
CA SER A 553 -21.49 22.69 -27.91
C SER A 553 -20.91 24.09 -27.62
N VAL A 554 -21.65 25.18 -27.84
CA VAL A 554 -21.10 26.54 -27.64
C VAL A 554 -20.79 26.81 -26.16
N LEU A 555 -19.58 27.30 -25.86
CA LEU A 555 -19.13 27.57 -24.49
C LEU A 555 -19.90 28.74 -23.86
N PRO A 556 -20.29 28.64 -22.58
CA PRO A 556 -20.60 29.83 -21.78
C PRO A 556 -19.38 30.76 -21.74
N LEU A 557 -19.61 32.06 -21.91
CA LEU A 557 -18.56 33.10 -21.91
C LEU A 557 -17.64 33.00 -20.68
N THR A 558 -18.18 32.57 -19.54
CA THR A 558 -17.45 32.38 -18.28
C THR A 558 -16.27 31.43 -18.41
N CYS A 559 -16.38 30.36 -19.21
CA CYS A 559 -15.29 29.40 -19.40
C CYS A 559 -14.19 29.92 -20.35
N LEU A 560 -14.58 30.71 -21.35
CA LEU A 560 -13.61 31.41 -22.18
C LEU A 560 -12.80 32.41 -21.35
N CYS A 561 -13.47 33.11 -20.42
CA CYS A 561 -12.84 34.07 -19.52
C CYS A 561 -11.84 33.41 -18.56
N THR A 562 -12.21 32.32 -17.87
CA THR A 562 -11.29 31.57 -16.97
C THR A 562 -10.05 31.10 -17.71
N ARG A 563 -10.22 30.58 -18.93
CA ARG A 563 -9.11 30.09 -19.76
C ARG A 563 -8.13 31.20 -20.15
N VAL A 564 -8.62 32.38 -20.52
CA VAL A 564 -7.77 33.54 -20.81
C VAL A 564 -7.01 33.98 -19.56
N ILE A 565 -7.68 34.02 -18.41
CA ILE A 565 -7.06 34.38 -17.12
C ILE A 565 -5.90 33.45 -16.78
N ARG A 566 -6.09 32.12 -16.91
CA ARG A 566 -5.03 31.12 -16.70
C ARG A 566 -3.88 31.26 -17.67
N ARG A 567 -4.18 31.25 -18.98
CA ARG A 567 -3.17 31.28 -20.06
C ARG A 567 -2.24 32.48 -19.94
N HIS A 568 -2.77 33.63 -19.56
CA HIS A 568 -2.00 34.86 -19.44
C HIS A 568 -1.52 35.14 -18.01
N ARG A 569 -1.70 34.20 -17.07
CA ARG A 569 -1.35 34.34 -15.64
C ARG A 569 -1.85 35.66 -15.06
N ILE A 570 -3.07 36.05 -15.42
CA ILE A 570 -3.66 37.31 -14.98
C ILE A 570 -3.94 37.18 -13.47
N PRO A 571 -3.39 38.05 -12.61
CA PRO A 571 -3.62 37.96 -11.17
C PRO A 571 -5.10 38.20 -10.86
N TYR A 572 -5.72 37.22 -10.20
CA TYR A 572 -7.17 37.20 -9.93
C TYR A 572 -7.53 37.02 -8.44
N GLN A 573 -6.57 36.59 -7.60
CA GLN A 573 -6.74 36.60 -6.15
C GLN A 573 -7.04 38.04 -5.68
N ASP A 574 -8.08 38.18 -4.86
CA ASP A 574 -8.64 39.45 -4.34
C ASP A 574 -9.30 40.39 -5.36
N ARG A 575 -9.37 40.00 -6.65
CA ARG A 575 -9.98 40.81 -7.72
C ARG A 575 -11.27 40.23 -8.28
N LEU A 576 -11.53 38.96 -8.02
CA LEU A 576 -12.78 38.28 -8.37
C LEU A 576 -13.56 37.89 -7.11
N PRO A 577 -14.91 37.84 -7.15
CA PRO A 577 -15.71 37.20 -6.11
C PRO A 577 -15.28 35.74 -5.87
N LEU A 578 -15.38 35.25 -4.62
CA LEU A 578 -14.95 33.88 -4.23
C LEU A 578 -15.50 32.76 -5.13
N ILE A 579 -16.74 32.89 -5.61
CA ILE A 579 -17.36 31.92 -6.54
C ILE A 579 -16.64 31.89 -7.88
N LEU A 580 -16.24 33.04 -8.41
CA LEU A 580 -15.49 33.13 -9.67
C LEU A 580 -14.02 32.79 -9.48
N GLN A 581 -13.43 33.08 -8.31
CA GLN A 581 -12.10 32.59 -7.96
C GLN A 581 -12.06 31.07 -7.97
N LYS A 582 -13.07 30.40 -7.37
CA LYS A 582 -13.19 28.93 -7.41
C LYS A 582 -13.17 28.41 -8.84
N LEU A 583 -13.90 29.03 -9.77
CA LEU A 583 -13.93 28.67 -11.18
C LEU A 583 -12.61 28.91 -11.93
N VAL A 584 -11.86 29.96 -11.55
CA VAL A 584 -10.53 30.23 -12.11
C VAL A 584 -9.45 29.34 -11.47
N SER A 585 -9.66 28.85 -10.24
CA SER A 585 -8.75 27.95 -9.52
C SER A 585 -9.03 26.45 -9.72
N SER A 586 -10.25 26.08 -10.13
CA SER A 586 -10.72 24.69 -10.35
C SER A 586 -10.29 24.13 -11.69
#